data_AF-A0AAN1HJB2-F1
#
_entry.id   AF-A0AAN1HJB2-F1
#
_cell.length_a   1.000
_cell.length_b   1.000
_cell.length_c   1.000
_cell.angle_alpha   90.00
_cell.angle_beta   90.00
_cell.angle_gamma   90.00
#
_symmetry.space_group_name_H-M   'P 1'
#
loop_
_entity.id
_entity.type
_entity.pdbx_description
1 polymer ?
#
loop_
_entity_poly.entity_id
_entity_poly.type
_entity_poly.pdbx_seq_one_letter_code
_entity_poly.pdbx_strand_id
1 'polypeptide(L)'
;MTSDPRPAAEAAAQLMTAMTRLRARLRTESAPDDRQWAWSQLTTLSRIVKEGPATASELAQAEHVRRQSMAETLVALRTAGLVSTTKDPSDGRKTLIHATSEGRALIETIPAARVAWLGGAIEAQLRADERETLLKAAAIMNRIADIDI
;
A
#
# COMPACT_ATOMS: atom_id res chain seq x y z
N MET A 1 30.02 18.94 13.21
CA MET A 1 29.70 18.00 12.13
C MET A 1 28.32 18.32 11.59
N THR A 2 28.26 19.29 10.70
CA THR A 2 27.05 19.69 9.97
C THR A 2 26.82 18.66 8.87
N SER A 3 25.81 17.80 9.05
CA SER A 3 25.30 16.94 7.98
C SER A 3 24.89 17.84 6.81
N ASP A 4 25.55 17.68 5.66
CA ASP A 4 25.17 18.37 4.44
C ASP A 4 23.72 17.97 4.08
N PRO A 5 22.77 18.90 3.98
CA PRO A 5 21.39 18.58 3.60
C PRO A 5 21.27 18.16 2.13
N ARG A 6 22.29 18.42 1.29
CA ARG A 6 22.30 18.06 -0.13
C ARG A 6 22.17 16.54 -0.36
N PRO A 7 22.94 15.67 0.33
CA PRO A 7 22.75 14.22 0.30
C PRO A 7 21.31 13.75 0.57
N ALA A 8 20.63 14.35 1.56
CA ALA A 8 19.28 13.92 1.94
C ALA A 8 18.21 14.38 0.93
N ALA A 9 18.29 15.64 0.48
CA ALA A 9 17.37 16.17 -0.52
C ALA A 9 17.54 15.49 -1.89
N GLU A 10 18.77 15.21 -2.29
CA GLU A 10 19.06 14.49 -3.54
C GLU A 10 18.57 13.04 -3.46
N ALA A 11 18.84 12.33 -2.37
CA ALA A 11 18.33 10.99 -2.15
C ALA A 11 16.80 10.94 -2.19
N ALA A 12 16.13 11.93 -1.56
CA ALA A 12 14.67 12.03 -1.60
C ALA A 12 14.14 12.22 -3.03
N ALA A 13 14.75 13.12 -3.82
CA ALA A 13 14.34 13.38 -5.20
C ALA A 13 14.53 12.17 -6.13
N GLN A 14 15.67 11.49 -6.01
CA GLN A 14 15.96 10.27 -6.77
C GLN A 14 15.01 9.13 -6.38
N LEU A 15 14.77 8.95 -5.08
CA LEU A 15 13.86 7.92 -4.57
C LEU A 15 12.42 8.16 -5.05
N MET A 16 11.92 9.39 -4.97
CA MET A 16 10.57 9.75 -5.45
C MET A 16 10.40 9.47 -6.94
N THR A 17 11.42 9.77 -7.75
CA THR A 17 11.43 9.49 -9.18
C THR A 17 11.41 7.98 -9.46
N ALA A 18 12.24 7.21 -8.75
CA ALA A 18 12.29 5.75 -8.86
C ALA A 18 10.94 5.10 -8.47
N MET A 19 10.37 5.51 -7.34
CA MET A 19 9.07 5.03 -6.85
C MET A 19 7.95 5.32 -7.85
N THR A 20 7.92 6.54 -8.41
CA THR A 20 6.90 6.95 -9.38
C THR A 20 6.96 6.08 -10.64
N ARG A 21 8.16 5.88 -11.20
CA ARG A 21 8.37 5.05 -12.39
C ARG A 21 8.00 3.58 -12.14
N LEU A 22 8.43 3.03 -11.01
CA LEU A 22 8.17 1.64 -10.65
C LEU A 22 6.67 1.41 -10.42
N ARG A 23 5.99 2.31 -9.69
CA ARG A 23 4.54 2.24 -9.46
C ARG A 23 3.75 2.33 -10.76
N ALA A 24 4.18 3.17 -11.70
CA ALA A 24 3.56 3.26 -13.02
C ALA A 24 3.67 1.93 -13.78
N ARG A 25 4.83 1.27 -13.77
CA ARG A 25 5.02 -0.04 -14.42
C ARG A 25 4.24 -1.16 -13.72
N LEU A 26 4.24 -1.22 -12.40
CA LEU A 26 3.43 -2.20 -11.66
C LEU A 26 1.95 -2.08 -12.01
N ARG A 27 1.43 -0.86 -12.18
CA ARG A 27 0.04 -0.63 -12.60
C ARG A 27 -0.24 -1.10 -14.03
N THR A 28 0.70 -0.93 -14.97
CA THR A 28 0.49 -1.38 -16.36
C THR A 28 0.54 -2.89 -16.51
N GLU A 29 1.34 -3.55 -15.67
CA GLU A 29 1.62 -5.00 -15.72
C GLU A 29 0.70 -5.79 -14.78
N SER A 30 -0.26 -5.13 -14.11
CA SER A 30 -1.28 -5.79 -13.31
C SER A 30 -2.27 -6.54 -14.21
N ALA A 31 -2.86 -7.63 -13.71
CA ALA A 31 -3.87 -8.37 -14.45
C ALA A 31 -5.06 -7.46 -14.83
N PRO A 32 -5.80 -7.74 -15.91
CA PRO A 32 -6.97 -6.96 -16.30
C PRO A 32 -7.97 -6.73 -15.15
N ASP A 33 -8.19 -7.76 -14.33
CA ASP A 33 -9.08 -7.74 -13.18
C ASP A 33 -8.54 -6.85 -12.04
N ASP A 34 -7.23 -6.70 -11.91
CA ASP A 34 -6.59 -5.80 -10.94
C ASP A 34 -6.72 -4.33 -11.35
N ARG A 35 -6.88 -4.05 -12.66
CA ARG A 35 -6.95 -2.68 -13.19
C ARG A 35 -8.27 -1.99 -12.89
N GLN A 36 -9.30 -2.74 -12.52
CA GLN A 36 -10.58 -2.17 -12.10
C GLN A 36 -10.49 -1.47 -10.73
N TRP A 37 -9.44 -1.75 -9.94
CA TRP A 37 -9.25 -1.19 -8.61
C TRP A 37 -8.13 -0.14 -8.59
N ALA A 38 -8.41 1.00 -7.97
CA ALA A 38 -7.39 1.99 -7.68
C ALA A 38 -6.37 1.42 -6.68
N TRP A 39 -5.11 1.85 -6.79
CA TRP A 39 -4.05 1.40 -5.88
C TRP A 39 -4.41 1.63 -4.40
N SER A 40 -5.02 2.78 -4.06
CA SER A 40 -5.44 3.09 -2.70
C SER A 40 -6.52 2.14 -2.17
N GLN A 41 -7.42 1.66 -3.03
CA GLN A 41 -8.43 0.67 -2.66
C GLN A 41 -7.76 -0.67 -2.32
N LEU A 42 -6.77 -1.07 -3.13
CA LEU A 42 -6.03 -2.32 -2.93
C LEU A 42 -5.14 -2.29 -1.68
N THR A 43 -4.44 -1.19 -1.41
CA THR A 43 -3.61 -1.08 -0.19
C THR A 43 -4.47 -1.02 1.06
N THR A 44 -5.55 -0.21 1.05
CA THR A 44 -6.50 -0.13 2.17
C THR A 44 -7.13 -1.51 2.46
N LEU A 45 -7.61 -2.22 1.43
CA LEU A 45 -8.19 -3.54 1.60
C LEU A 45 -7.14 -4.57 2.06
N SER A 46 -5.93 -4.54 1.49
CA SER A 46 -4.83 -5.41 1.93
C SER A 46 -4.49 -5.20 3.40
N ARG A 47 -4.52 -3.95 3.88
CA ARG A 47 -4.28 -3.63 5.29
C ARG A 47 -5.35 -4.25 6.18
N ILE A 48 -6.63 -4.02 5.87
CA ILE A 48 -7.75 -4.59 6.65
C ILE A 48 -7.69 -6.12 6.69
N VAL A 49 -7.29 -6.77 5.59
CA VAL A 49 -7.14 -8.23 5.53
C VAL A 49 -6.00 -8.73 6.42
N LYS A 50 -4.85 -8.05 6.42
CA LYS A 50 -3.62 -8.48 7.13
C LYS A 50 -3.60 -8.10 8.61
N GLU A 51 -4.04 -6.90 8.92
CA GLU A 51 -3.94 -6.28 10.26
C GLU A 51 -5.27 -6.35 11.03
N GLY A 52 -6.37 -6.66 10.34
CA GLY A 52 -7.69 -6.79 10.92
C GLY A 52 -8.55 -5.53 10.80
N PRO A 53 -9.73 -5.51 11.45
CA PRO A 53 -10.67 -4.41 11.35
C PRO A 53 -10.09 -3.11 11.93
N ALA A 54 -10.32 -2.00 11.23
CA ALA A 54 -9.82 -0.68 11.62
C ALA A 54 -10.86 0.40 11.37
N THR A 55 -10.72 1.54 12.03
CA THR A 55 -11.54 2.73 11.77
C THR A 55 -11.04 3.50 10.54
N ALA A 56 -11.91 4.32 9.95
CA ALA A 56 -11.53 5.17 8.82
C ALA A 56 -10.39 6.14 9.15
N SER A 57 -10.25 6.55 10.42
CA SER A 57 -9.17 7.44 10.87
C SER A 57 -7.83 6.71 10.93
N GLU A 58 -7.81 5.49 11.47
CA GLU A 58 -6.60 4.65 11.52
C GLU A 58 -6.14 4.29 10.11
N LEU A 59 -7.07 3.93 9.22
CA LEU A 59 -6.75 3.67 7.81
C LEU A 59 -6.22 4.92 7.11
N ALA A 60 -6.81 6.09 7.34
CA ALA A 60 -6.32 7.33 6.72
C ALA A 60 -4.89 7.66 7.16
N GLN A 61 -4.58 7.48 8.46
CA GLN A 61 -3.25 7.67 9.01
C GLN A 61 -2.26 6.67 8.38
N ALA A 62 -2.61 5.38 8.42
CA ALA A 62 -1.72 4.31 7.98
C ALA A 62 -1.48 4.29 6.46
N GLU A 63 -2.40 4.84 5.67
CA GLU A 63 -2.23 5.03 4.22
C GLU A 63 -1.67 6.42 3.86
N HIS A 64 -1.37 7.27 4.86
CA HIS A 64 -0.91 8.65 4.71
C HIS A 64 -1.77 9.49 3.75
N VAL A 65 -3.10 9.35 3.86
CA VAL A 65 -4.07 10.10 3.06
C VAL A 65 -4.97 10.96 3.92
N ARG A 66 -5.61 11.97 3.30
CA ARG A 66 -6.64 12.76 3.98
C ARG A 66 -7.86 11.88 4.29
N ARG A 67 -8.55 12.18 5.39
CA ARG A 67 -9.78 11.47 5.79
C ARG A 67 -10.85 11.43 4.69
N GLN A 68 -11.00 12.52 3.93
CA GLN A 68 -11.94 12.57 2.81
C GLN A 68 -11.57 11.55 1.72
N SER A 69 -10.29 11.48 1.34
CA SER A 69 -9.81 10.51 0.35
C SER A 69 -9.95 9.06 0.84
N MET A 70 -9.74 8.82 2.14
CA MET A 70 -10.02 7.53 2.74
C MET A 70 -11.52 7.20 2.71
N ALA A 71 -12.39 8.16 3.02
CA ALA A 71 -13.83 7.97 2.96
C ALA A 71 -14.31 7.60 1.55
N GLU A 72 -13.81 8.27 0.51
CA GLU A 72 -14.08 7.93 -0.90
C GLU A 72 -13.61 6.51 -1.24
N THR A 73 -12.42 6.12 -0.77
CA THR A 73 -11.86 4.78 -0.93
C THR A 73 -12.76 3.72 -0.27
N LEU A 74 -13.19 3.96 0.97
CA LEU A 74 -14.07 3.07 1.73
C LEU A 74 -15.47 2.97 1.13
N VAL A 75 -16.02 4.06 0.59
CA VAL A 75 -17.30 4.03 -0.13
C VAL A 75 -17.19 3.13 -1.35
N ALA A 76 -16.15 3.27 -2.16
CA ALA A 76 -15.96 2.43 -3.34
C ALA A 76 -15.80 0.95 -2.98
N LEU A 77 -14.99 0.62 -1.97
CA LEU A 77 -14.81 -0.74 -1.47
C LEU A 77 -16.11 -1.34 -0.94
N ARG A 78 -16.94 -0.55 -0.24
CA ARG A 78 -18.22 -1.00 0.30
C ARG A 78 -19.25 -1.21 -0.80
N THR A 79 -19.33 -0.30 -1.77
CA THR A 79 -20.21 -0.44 -2.95
C THR A 79 -19.86 -1.70 -3.75
N ALA A 80 -18.59 -2.07 -3.77
CA ALA A 80 -18.10 -3.30 -4.38
C ALA A 80 -18.34 -4.58 -3.54
N GLY A 81 -18.89 -4.47 -2.32
CA GLY A 81 -19.08 -5.60 -1.43
C GLY A 81 -17.78 -6.19 -0.84
N LEU A 82 -16.66 -5.45 -0.92
CA LEU A 82 -15.34 -5.93 -0.46
C LEU A 82 -15.09 -5.62 1.02
N VAL A 83 -15.83 -4.67 1.58
CA VAL A 83 -15.78 -4.33 3.01
C VAL A 83 -17.18 -4.18 3.58
N SER A 84 -17.31 -4.49 4.87
CA SER A 84 -18.50 -4.24 5.68
C SER A 84 -18.16 -3.34 6.87
N THR A 85 -19.18 -2.78 7.49
CA THR A 85 -19.01 -1.87 8.64
C THR A 85 -19.82 -2.36 9.83
N THR A 86 -19.22 -2.32 11.02
CA THR A 86 -19.93 -2.57 12.29
C THR A 86 -19.67 -1.42 13.25
N LYS A 87 -20.56 -1.22 14.24
CA LYS A 87 -20.28 -0.30 15.34
C LYS A 87 -19.23 -0.95 16.26
N ASP A 88 -18.26 -0.17 16.69
CA ASP A 88 -17.25 -0.62 17.64
C ASP A 88 -17.93 -0.98 18.98
N PRO A 89 -17.78 -2.22 19.48
CA PRO A 89 -18.39 -2.65 20.75
C PRO A 89 -17.87 -1.88 21.98
N SER A 90 -16.66 -1.33 21.90
CA SER A 90 -16.01 -0.60 23.00
C SER A 90 -16.35 0.90 23.00
N ASP A 91 -16.63 1.48 21.83
CA ASP A 91 -17.10 2.85 21.67
C ASP A 91 -18.07 2.93 20.49
N GLY A 92 -19.37 2.75 20.74
CA GLY A 92 -20.40 2.68 19.69
C GLY A 92 -20.54 3.92 18.78
N ARG A 93 -19.74 4.97 19.00
CA ARG A 93 -19.56 6.12 18.10
C ARG A 93 -18.57 5.82 16.97
N LYS A 94 -17.64 4.89 17.17
CA LYS A 94 -16.68 4.47 16.15
C LYS A 94 -17.29 3.38 15.27
N THR A 95 -16.93 3.41 13.99
CA THR A 95 -17.30 2.40 13.01
C THR A 95 -16.04 1.64 12.62
N LEU A 96 -16.06 0.32 12.79
CA LEU A 96 -15.02 -0.59 12.36
C LEU A 96 -15.32 -1.07 10.94
N ILE A 97 -14.30 -1.05 10.09
CA ILE A 97 -14.35 -1.57 8.73
C ILE A 97 -13.74 -2.96 8.73
N HIS A 98 -14.46 -3.94 8.20
CA HIS A 98 -14.04 -5.33 8.08
C HIS A 98 -13.92 -5.71 6.61
N ALA A 99 -12.94 -6.55 6.27
CA ALA A 99 -12.91 -7.19 4.96
C ALA A 99 -13.96 -8.31 4.91
N THR A 100 -14.72 -8.36 3.81
CA THR A 100 -15.64 -9.47 3.51
C THR A 100 -14.87 -10.68 2.99
N SER A 101 -15.55 -11.81 2.80
CA SER A 101 -14.95 -13.01 2.18
C SER A 101 -14.48 -12.70 0.75
N GLU A 102 -15.26 -11.93 0.00
CA GLU A 102 -14.94 -11.47 -1.35
C GLU A 102 -13.73 -10.53 -1.34
N GLY A 103 -13.67 -9.62 -0.35
CA GLY A 103 -12.51 -8.74 -0.14
C GLY A 103 -11.23 -9.51 0.15
N ARG A 104 -11.32 -10.57 0.96
CA ARG A 104 -10.17 -11.47 1.25
C ARG A 104 -9.72 -12.22 0.01
N ALA A 105 -10.65 -12.85 -0.72
CA ALA A 105 -10.34 -13.57 -1.94
C ALA A 105 -9.67 -12.66 -2.98
N LEU A 106 -10.12 -11.41 -3.10
CA LEU A 106 -9.49 -10.41 -3.96
C LEU A 106 -8.04 -10.12 -3.52
N ILE A 107 -7.78 -9.93 -2.24
CA ILE A 107 -6.42 -9.69 -1.73
C ILE A 107 -5.54 -10.94 -1.80
N GLU A 108 -6.10 -12.13 -1.92
CA GLU A 108 -5.31 -13.35 -2.17
C GLU A 108 -4.89 -13.45 -3.65
N THR A 109 -5.67 -12.91 -4.58
CA THR A 109 -5.39 -12.97 -6.03
C THR A 109 -4.57 -11.79 -6.55
N ILE A 110 -4.81 -10.56 -6.06
CA ILE A 110 -4.19 -9.32 -6.56
C ILE A 110 -2.67 -9.16 -6.27
N PRO A 111 -2.09 -9.73 -5.20
CA PRO A 111 -0.65 -9.69 -5.00
C PRO A 111 0.10 -10.56 -6.01
N ALA A 112 -0.52 -11.62 -6.55
CA ALA A 112 0.20 -12.61 -7.34
C ALA A 112 0.76 -12.03 -8.64
N ALA A 113 -0.04 -11.29 -9.41
CA ALA A 113 0.42 -10.77 -10.71
C ALA A 113 1.53 -9.72 -10.57
N ARG A 114 1.36 -8.76 -9.64
CA ARG A 114 2.35 -7.70 -9.42
C ARG A 114 3.63 -8.22 -8.79
N VAL A 115 3.52 -9.11 -7.80
CA VAL A 115 4.68 -9.74 -7.16
C VAL A 115 5.38 -10.67 -8.13
N ALA A 116 4.66 -11.45 -8.95
CA ALA A 116 5.25 -12.31 -9.96
C ALA A 116 5.99 -11.50 -11.03
N TRP A 117 5.38 -10.43 -11.55
CA TRP A 117 6.04 -9.56 -12.51
C TRP A 117 7.29 -8.90 -11.91
N LEU A 118 7.18 -8.33 -10.70
CA LEU A 118 8.31 -7.66 -10.05
C LEU A 118 9.43 -8.66 -9.72
N GLY A 119 9.07 -9.86 -9.26
CA GLY A 119 9.99 -10.97 -9.03
C GLY A 119 10.74 -11.33 -10.31
N GLY A 120 10.03 -11.54 -11.42
CA GLY A 120 10.65 -11.82 -12.71
C GLY A 120 11.54 -10.67 -13.23
N ALA A 121 11.13 -9.42 -13.04
CA ALA A 121 11.93 -8.26 -13.40
C ALA A 121 13.23 -8.15 -12.57
N ILE A 122 13.13 -8.41 -11.26
CA ILE A 122 14.28 -8.47 -10.36
C ILE A 122 15.23 -9.60 -10.76
N GLU A 123 14.69 -10.78 -11.05
CA GLU A 123 15.50 -11.93 -11.47
C GLU A 123 16.22 -11.68 -12.80
N ALA A 124 15.54 -11.08 -13.77
CA ALA A 124 16.07 -10.83 -15.10
C ALA A 124 17.08 -9.69 -15.18
N GLN A 125 17.01 -8.70 -14.27
CA GLN A 125 17.80 -7.47 -14.38
C GLN A 125 18.85 -7.31 -13.28
N LEU A 126 18.70 -7.99 -12.14
CA LEU A 126 19.54 -7.75 -10.95
C LEU A 126 20.37 -8.96 -10.55
N ARG A 127 21.61 -8.69 -10.18
CA ARG A 127 22.53 -9.65 -9.56
C ARG A 127 22.17 -9.88 -8.09
N ALA A 128 22.78 -10.89 -7.47
CA ALA A 128 22.49 -11.27 -6.08
C ALA A 128 22.77 -10.15 -5.06
N ASP A 129 23.86 -9.41 -5.24
CA ASP A 129 24.23 -8.24 -4.42
C ASP A 129 23.22 -7.08 -4.54
N GLU A 130 22.71 -6.85 -5.74
CA GLU A 130 21.68 -5.84 -6.00
C GLU A 130 20.33 -6.23 -5.37
N ARG A 131 19.99 -7.53 -5.38
CA ARG A 131 18.79 -8.06 -4.70
C ARG A 131 18.88 -7.86 -3.18
N GLU A 132 20.03 -8.12 -2.58
CA GLU A 132 20.25 -7.86 -1.16
C GLU A 132 20.15 -6.36 -0.84
N THR A 133 20.68 -5.52 -1.73
CA THR A 133 20.56 -4.06 -1.62
C THR A 133 19.11 -3.61 -1.67
N LEU A 134 18.28 -4.18 -2.55
CA LEU A 134 16.84 -3.89 -2.59
C LEU A 134 16.13 -4.26 -1.28
N LEU A 135 16.47 -5.41 -0.67
CA LEU A 135 15.88 -5.80 0.62
C LEU A 135 16.22 -4.80 1.73
N LYS A 136 17.49 -4.37 1.78
CA LYS A 136 17.93 -3.32 2.72
C LYS A 136 17.22 -1.99 2.46
N ALA A 137 17.10 -1.59 1.20
CA ALA A 137 16.39 -0.39 0.81
C ALA A 137 14.90 -0.45 1.21
N ALA A 138 14.22 -1.58 1.01
CA ALA A 138 12.83 -1.77 1.42
C ALA A 138 12.65 -1.61 2.94
N ALA A 139 13.54 -2.18 3.75
CA ALA A 139 13.51 -2.01 5.20
C ALA A 139 13.71 -0.54 5.62
N ILE A 140 14.60 0.19 4.95
CA ILE A 140 14.82 1.62 5.19
C ILE A 140 13.59 2.44 4.79
N MET A 141 12.97 2.15 3.64
CA MET A 141 11.76 2.83 3.17
C MET A 141 10.60 2.64 4.14
N ASN A 142 10.37 1.42 4.64
CA ASN A 142 9.34 1.16 5.65
C ASN A 142 9.60 1.96 6.92
N ARG A 143 10.85 1.98 7.40
CA ARG A 143 11.22 2.80 8.55
C ARG A 143 10.93 4.28 8.34
N ILE A 144 11.13 4.82 7.13
CA ILE A 144 10.80 6.23 6.82
C ILE A 144 9.28 6.44 6.84
N ALA A 145 8.50 5.49 6.31
CA ALA A 145 7.04 5.56 6.29
C ALA A 145 6.43 5.55 7.70
N ASP A 146 7.06 4.85 8.64
CA ASP A 146 6.56 4.73 10.01
C ASP A 146 6.91 5.94 10.92
N ILE A 147 7.66 6.94 10.44
CA ILE A 147 8.02 8.11 11.26
C ILE A 147 6.89 9.14 11.23
N ASP A 148 6.42 9.52 12.42
CA ASP A 148 5.64 10.75 12.63
C ASP A 148 6.59 11.95 12.79
N ILE A 149 6.66 12.85 11.80
CA ILE A 149 7.43 14.12 11.82
C ILE A 149 6.48 15.32 11.84
#